data_AF-A0A930NQP3-F1
#
_entry.id   AF-A0A930NQP3-F1
#
_cell.length_a   1.000
_cell.length_b   1.000
_cell.length_c   1.000
_cell.angle_alpha   90.00
_cell.angle_beta   90.00
_cell.angle_gamma   90.00
#
_symmetry.space_group_name_H-M   'P 1'
#
loop_
_entity.id
_entity.type
_entity.pdbx_description
1 polymer ?
#
loop_
_entity_poly.entity_id
_entity_poly.type
_entity_poly.pdbx_seq_one_letter_code
_entity_poly.pdbx_strand_id
1 'polypeptide(L)' 'MDINKTMEAAFNKQIEAELWSANIYLGMAFWFKKEGWNGFASWLFKQADEERGHALDMADYLIARGGVPT' A
#
# COMPACT_ATOMS: atom_id res chain seq x y z
N MET A 1 -0.65 19.13 -16.86
CA MET A 1 -0.90 20.06 -15.74
C MET A 1 -0.25 19.42 -14.54
N ASP A 2 0.70 20.12 -13.95
CA ASP A 2 1.56 19.53 -12.94
C ASP A 2 0.87 19.57 -11.57
N ILE A 3 1.14 18.58 -10.74
CA ILE A 3 0.61 18.53 -9.37
C ILE A 3 1.27 19.62 -8.52
N ASN A 4 0.51 20.24 -7.61
CA ASN A 4 1.06 21.20 -6.67
C ASN A 4 1.73 20.49 -5.49
N LYS A 5 2.58 21.20 -4.75
CA LYS A 5 3.38 20.63 -3.65
C LYS A 5 2.55 20.11 -2.48
N THR A 6 1.40 20.71 -2.20
CA THR A 6 0.49 20.22 -1.15
C THR A 6 -0.07 18.84 -1.50
N MET A 7 -0.50 18.66 -2.75
CA MET A 7 -1.04 17.39 -3.22
C MET A 7 0.06 16.33 -3.36
N GLU A 8 1.24 16.70 -3.88
CA GLU A 8 2.40 15.79 -3.96
C GLU A 8 2.76 15.21 -2.57
N ALA A 9 2.84 16.06 -1.55
CA ALA A 9 3.11 15.62 -0.18
C ALA A 9 1.99 14.72 0.38
N ALA A 10 0.73 15.01 0.08
CA ALA A 10 -0.40 14.18 0.51
C ALA A 10 -0.37 12.80 -0.15
N PHE A 11 -0.05 12.72 -1.44
CA PHE A 11 0.10 11.45 -2.16
C PHE A 11 1.25 10.62 -1.58
N ASN A 12 2.42 11.22 -1.35
CA ASN A 12 3.55 10.50 -0.76
C ASN A 12 3.22 9.96 0.63
N LYS A 13 2.55 10.75 1.47
CA LYS A 13 2.09 10.28 2.78
C LYS A 13 1.11 9.12 2.67
N GLN A 14 0.23 9.13 1.67
CA GLN A 14 -0.71 8.03 1.46
C GLN A 14 -0.01 6.78 0.92
N ILE A 15 0.93 6.92 -0.02
CA ILE A 15 1.76 5.81 -0.53
C ILE A 15 2.49 5.11 0.63
N GLU A 16 3.11 5.89 1.54
CA GLU A 16 3.75 5.35 2.75
C GLU A 16 2.74 4.59 3.63
N ALA A 17 1.55 5.17 3.84
CA ALA A 17 0.50 4.55 4.64
C ALA A 17 0.03 3.21 4.04
N GLU A 18 -0.17 3.11 2.73
CA GLU A 18 -0.59 1.85 2.10
C GLU A 18 0.51 0.79 2.13
N LEU A 19 1.78 1.18 1.92
CA LEU A 19 2.91 0.25 2.05
C LEU A 19 3.07 -0.25 3.49
N TRP A 20 2.83 0.62 4.47
CA TRP A 20 2.81 0.23 5.88
C TRP A 20 1.66 -0.72 6.19
N SER A 21 0.45 -0.43 5.69
CA SER A 21 -0.72 -1.31 5.81
C SER A 21 -0.47 -2.67 5.17
N ALA A 22 0.12 -2.72 3.98
CA ALA A 22 0.50 -3.97 3.31
C ALA A 22 1.43 -4.81 4.19
N ASN A 23 2.44 -4.20 4.80
CA ASN A 23 3.36 -4.88 5.71
C ASN A 23 2.66 -5.38 6.99
N ILE A 24 1.73 -4.60 7.55
CA ILE A 24 0.92 -5.03 8.70
C ILE A 24 0.09 -6.25 8.33
N TYR A 25 -0.65 -6.21 7.22
CA TYR A 25 -1.50 -7.31 6.78
C TYR A 25 -0.68 -8.56 6.48
N LEU A 26 0.51 -8.39 5.89
CA LEU A 26 1.43 -9.50 5.65
C LEU A 26 1.92 -10.12 6.96
N GLY A 27 2.28 -9.31 7.95
CA GLY A 27 2.66 -9.77 9.29
C GLY A 27 1.53 -10.53 9.99
N MET A 28 0.30 -10.01 9.91
CA MET A 28 -0.89 -10.70 10.42
C MET A 28 -1.13 -12.02 9.69
N ALA A 29 -1.00 -12.04 8.35
CA ALA A 29 -1.16 -13.25 7.55
C ALA A 29 -0.18 -14.35 7.98
N PHE A 30 1.09 -13.99 8.22
CA PHE A 30 2.09 -14.93 8.74
C PHE A 30 1.72 -15.47 10.12
N TRP A 31 1.24 -14.60 11.01
CA TRP A 31 0.79 -15.01 12.33
C TRP A 31 -0.39 -16.01 12.24
N PHE A 32 -1.45 -15.68 11.48
CA PHE A 32 -2.58 -16.59 11.30
C PHE A 32 -2.19 -17.91 10.64
N LYS A 33 -1.25 -17.89 9.69
CA LYS A 33 -0.74 -19.10 9.05
C LYS A 33 0.00 -19.99 10.04
N LYS A 34 0.80 -19.40 10.94
CA LYS A 34 1.49 -20.12 12.02
C LYS A 34 0.50 -20.76 13.00
N GLU A 35 -0.58 -20.06 13.35
CA GLU A 35 -1.64 -20.58 14.24
C GLU A 35 -2.59 -21.59 13.56
N GLY A 36 -2.38 -21.89 12.27
CA GLY A 36 -3.17 -22.86 11.51
C GLY A 36 -4.49 -22.32 10.96
N TRP A 37 -4.76 -21.01 11.07
CA TRP A 37 -5.99 -20.39 10.58
C TRP A 37 -5.83 -19.94 9.12
N ASN A 38 -5.72 -20.93 8.23
CA ASN A 38 -5.35 -20.73 6.83
C ASN A 38 -6.33 -19.84 6.04
N GLY A 39 -7.61 -19.79 6.41
CA GLY A 39 -8.60 -18.91 5.77
C GLY A 39 -8.30 -17.42 6.00
N PHE A 40 -8.07 -17.03 7.25
CA PHE A 40 -7.71 -15.65 7.61
C PHE A 40 -6.35 -15.27 7.04
N ALA A 41 -5.37 -16.18 7.08
CA ALA A 41 -4.07 -15.96 6.46
C ALA A 41 -4.21 -15.67 4.95
N SER A 42 -4.98 -16.49 4.23
CA SER A 42 -5.21 -16.32 2.80
C SER A 42 -5.92 -15.01 2.47
N TRP A 43 -6.87 -14.58 3.31
CA TRP A 43 -7.55 -13.30 3.13
C TRP A 43 -6.59 -12.12 3.35
N LEU A 44 -5.76 -12.17 4.39
CA LEU A 44 -4.80 -11.09 4.68
C LEU A 44 -3.64 -11.01 3.69
N PHE A 45 -3.22 -12.13 3.09
CA PHE A 45 -2.28 -12.07 1.96
C PHE A 45 -2.87 -11.27 0.79
N LYS A 46 -4.14 -11.49 0.46
CA LYS A 46 -4.83 -10.72 -0.59
C LYS A 46 -4.96 -9.25 -0.22
N GLN A 47 -5.26 -8.94 1.04
CA GLN A 47 -5.32 -7.55 1.50
C GLN A 47 -3.95 -6.87 1.42
N ALA A 48 -2.86 -7.57 1.77
CA ALA A 48 -1.52 -7.04 1.62
C ALA A 48 -1.17 -6.73 0.16
N ASP A 49 -1.56 -7.61 -0.77
CA ASP A 49 -1.40 -7.38 -2.20
C ASP A 49 -2.28 -6.22 -2.72
N GLU A 50 -3.49 -6.06 -2.19
CA GLU A 50 -4.41 -4.97 -2.51
C GLU A 50 -3.84 -3.61 -2.11
N GLU A 51 -3.37 -3.44 -0.86
CA GLU A 51 -2.78 -2.16 -0.43
C GLU A 51 -1.47 -1.86 -1.16
N ARG A 52 -0.68 -2.90 -1.48
CA ARG A 52 0.49 -2.71 -2.35
C ARG A 52 0.07 -2.23 -3.74
N GLY A 53 -1.04 -2.73 -4.28
CA GLY A 53 -1.65 -2.23 -5.52
C GLY A 53 -2.03 -0.76 -5.41
N HIS A 54 -2.75 -0.37 -4.34
CA HIS A 54 -3.13 1.02 -4.09
C HIS A 54 -1.91 1.97 -4.06
N ALA A 55 -0.83 1.57 -3.39
CA ALA A 55 0.41 2.34 -3.34
C ALA A 55 1.03 2.55 -4.73
N LEU A 56 1.06 1.50 -5.56
CA LEU A 56 1.62 1.55 -6.90
C LEU A 56 0.77 2.43 -7.84
N ASP A 57 -0.55 2.29 -7.80
CA ASP A 57 -1.45 3.11 -8.61
C ASP A 57 -1.32 4.60 -8.25
N MET A 58 -1.18 4.93 -6.96
CA MET A 58 -0.92 6.29 -6.50
C MET A 58 0.45 6.81 -6.94
N ALA A 59 1.49 5.99 -6.89
CA ALA A 59 2.82 6.35 -7.37
C ALA A 59 2.81 6.63 -8.89
N ASP A 60 2.15 5.79 -9.68
CA ASP A 60 2.00 5.96 -11.13
C ASP A 60 1.23 7.24 -11.45
N TYR A 61 0.14 7.51 -10.73
CA TYR A 61 -0.60 8.77 -10.86
C TYR A 61 0.30 9.97 -10.54
N LEU A 62 1.09 9.91 -9.47
CA LEU A 62 1.97 11.00 -9.07
C LEU A 62 3.01 11.31 -10.15
N ILE A 63 3.63 10.27 -10.72
CA ILE A 63 4.58 10.38 -11.85
C ILE A 63 3.90 11.00 -13.07
N ALA A 64 2.69 10.54 -13.42
CA ALA A 64 1.92 11.07 -14.56
C ALA A 64 1.56 12.56 -14.40
N ARG A 65 1.61 13.09 -13.18
CA ARG A 65 1.38 14.51 -12.85
C ARG A 65 2.65 15.30 -12.57
N GLY A 66 3.83 14.74 -12.88
CA GLY A 66 5.12 15.41 -12.73
C GLY A 66 5.66 15.47 -11.29
N GLY A 67 5.07 14.71 -10.37
CA GLY A 67 5.57 14.54 -9.00
C GLY A 67 6.56 13.38 -8.89
N VAL A 68 7.18 13.24 -7.70
CA VAL A 68 8.13 12.17 -7.40
C VAL A 68 7.62 11.36 -6.20
N PRO A 69 7.34 10.05 -6.38
CA PRO A 69 7.07 9.14 -5.27
C PRO A 69 8.31 9.01 -4.36
N THR A 70 8.11 9.13 -3.05
CA THR A 70 9.18 9.03 -2.05
C THR A 70 8.80 8.13 -0.90
#